data_AF-A0A7C7RWB2-F1
#
_entry.id   AF-A0A7C7RWB2-F1
#
_cell.length_a   1.000
_cell.length_b   1.000
_cell.length_c   1.000
_cell.angle_alpha   90.00
_cell.angle_beta   90.00
_cell.angle_gamma   90.00
#
_symmetry.space_group_name_H-M   'P 1'
#
loop_
_entity.id
_entity.type
_entity.pdbx_description
1 polymer ?
#
loop_
_entity_poly.entity_id
_entity_poly.type
_entity_poly.pdbx_seq_one_letter_code
_entity_poly.pdbx_strand_id
1 'polypeptide(L)'
;MTMHGAKGLSGQIVFIPGLEEEILPGPWRQPYPGLVLEAARLLYVSITRARAACILSHARTRIVNGRFSRQTASRFCPHLGGYSQTEQVVFRLRRCKRYCKLALNCERD
;
A
#
# COMPACT_ATOMS: atom_id res chain seq x y z
N MET A 1 9.91 -6.05 -8.20
CA MET A 1 9.79 -7.10 -7.15
C MET A 1 8.40 -7.04 -6.52
N THR A 2 7.94 -8.12 -5.87
CA THR A 2 6.68 -8.13 -5.11
C THR A 2 6.90 -7.65 -3.68
N MET A 3 5.83 -7.29 -2.95
CA MET A 3 5.94 -6.90 -1.53
C MET A 3 6.60 -7.98 -0.67
N HIS A 4 6.28 -9.26 -0.93
CA HIS A 4 6.90 -10.40 -0.25
C HIS A 4 8.39 -10.51 -0.57
N GLY A 5 8.77 -10.36 -1.85
CA GLY A 5 10.16 -10.39 -2.28
C GLY A 5 11.00 -9.19 -1.82
N ALA A 6 10.35 -8.11 -1.36
CA ALA A 6 11.04 -6.95 -0.80
C ALA A 6 11.50 -7.15 0.66
N LYS A 7 11.13 -8.27 1.31
CA LYS A 7 11.52 -8.57 2.69
C LYS A 7 13.05 -8.65 2.79
N GLY A 8 13.64 -7.85 3.68
CA GLY A 8 15.10 -7.79 3.88
C GLY A 8 15.82 -6.76 3.00
N LEU A 9 15.18 -6.22 1.96
CA LEU A 9 15.74 -5.17 1.12
C LEU A 9 15.41 -3.78 1.68
N SER A 10 16.17 -2.75 1.28
CA SER A 10 15.82 -1.35 1.60
C SER A 10 16.32 -0.42 0.50
N GLY A 11 15.58 0.65 0.23
CA GLY A 11 15.88 1.61 -0.84
C GLY A 11 15.81 3.05 -0.34
N GLN A 12 16.51 3.97 -1.02
CA GLN A 12 16.39 5.41 -0.70
C GLN A 12 14.96 5.90 -0.97
N ILE A 13 14.43 5.55 -2.14
CA ILE A 13 13.07 5.84 -2.57
C ILE A 13 12.40 4.51 -2.92
N VAL A 14 11.19 4.29 -2.42
CA VAL A 14 10.38 3.11 -2.75
C VAL A 14 9.10 3.57 -3.43
N PHE A 15 8.76 2.92 -4.54
CA PHE A 15 7.51 3.12 -5.25
C PHE A 15 6.61 1.91 -5.02
N ILE A 16 5.38 2.15 -4.58
CA ILE A 16 4.36 1.12 -4.38
C ILE A 16 3.17 1.49 -5.29
N PRO A 17 3.22 1.08 -6.56
CA PRO A 17 2.09 1.26 -7.46
C PRO A 17 0.99 0.25 -7.16
N GLY A 18 -0.24 0.56 -7.58
CA GLY A 18 -1.36 -0.36 -7.51
C GLY A 18 -1.99 -0.46 -6.12
N LEU A 19 -2.04 0.65 -5.38
CA LEU A 19 -2.79 0.75 -4.12
C LEU A 19 -4.30 0.83 -4.41
N GLU A 20 -4.83 -0.25 -4.97
CA GLU A 20 -6.17 -0.42 -5.53
C GLU A 20 -6.90 -1.53 -4.76
N GLU A 21 -8.22 -1.43 -4.59
CA GLU A 21 -9.01 -2.40 -3.81
C GLU A 21 -8.92 -3.83 -4.37
N GLU A 22 -8.82 -3.95 -5.71
CA GLU A 22 -8.68 -5.21 -6.43
C GLU A 22 -7.26 -5.79 -6.43
N ILE A 23 -6.25 -5.01 -5.99
CA ILE A 23 -4.85 -5.44 -5.94
C ILE A 23 -4.40 -5.64 -4.49
N LEU A 24 -4.70 -4.69 -3.63
CA LEU A 24 -4.31 -4.68 -2.23
C LEU A 24 -5.45 -4.07 -1.40
N PRO A 25 -6.21 -4.88 -0.65
CA PRO A 25 -5.95 -6.27 -0.27
C PRO A 25 -6.19 -7.32 -1.36
N GLY A 26 -6.97 -6.99 -2.40
CA GLY A 26 -7.34 -7.92 -3.47
C GLY A 26 -8.56 -8.77 -3.14
N PRO A 27 -9.37 -9.15 -4.15
CA PRO A 27 -10.72 -9.71 -3.96
C PRO A 27 -10.71 -11.00 -3.15
N TRP A 28 -9.69 -11.85 -3.32
CA TRP A 28 -9.54 -13.12 -2.58
C TRP A 28 -9.35 -12.94 -1.07
N ARG A 29 -8.81 -11.80 -0.62
CA ARG A 29 -8.53 -11.54 0.79
C ARG A 29 -9.69 -10.82 1.48
N GLN A 30 -10.52 -10.08 0.75
CA GLN A 30 -11.59 -9.27 1.32
C GLN A 30 -12.58 -10.02 2.22
N PRO A 31 -13.01 -11.26 1.91
CA PRO A 31 -13.94 -12.00 2.76
C PRO A 31 -13.35 -12.42 4.12
N TYR A 32 -12.02 -12.43 4.23
CA TYR A 32 -11.31 -12.99 5.38
C TYR A 32 -10.56 -11.88 6.11
N PRO A 33 -11.02 -11.43 7.29
CA PRO A 33 -10.42 -10.29 8.00
C PRO A 33 -8.93 -10.51 8.31
N GLY A 34 -8.52 -11.75 8.65
CA GLY A 34 -7.12 -12.08 8.88
C GLY A 34 -6.22 -11.87 7.66
N LEU A 35 -6.72 -12.15 6.45
CA LEU A 35 -5.96 -11.94 5.21
C LEU A 35 -5.88 -10.45 4.83
N VAL A 36 -6.89 -9.66 5.21
CA VAL A 36 -6.84 -8.20 5.06
C VAL A 36 -5.80 -7.59 6.00
N LEU A 37 -5.72 -8.06 7.25
CA LEU A 37 -4.69 -7.63 8.20
C LEU A 37 -3.29 -8.00 7.72
N GLU A 38 -3.11 -9.19 7.14
CA GLU A 38 -1.83 -9.56 6.53
C GLU A 38 -1.48 -8.67 5.33
N ALA A 39 -2.46 -8.29 4.49
CA ALA A 39 -2.23 -7.34 3.42
C ALA A 39 -1.81 -5.94 3.95
N ALA A 40 -2.40 -5.50 5.07
CA ALA A 40 -1.99 -4.28 5.75
C ALA A 40 -0.56 -4.38 6.30
N ARG A 41 -0.18 -5.53 6.85
CA ARG A 41 1.18 -5.81 7.32
C ARG A 41 2.19 -5.77 6.17
N LEU A 42 1.88 -6.34 5.02
CA LEU A 42 2.72 -6.27 3.81
C LEU A 42 2.90 -4.84 3.31
N LEU A 43 1.83 -4.04 3.31
CA LEU A 43 1.88 -2.62 2.96
C LEU A 43 2.80 -1.87 3.94
N TYR A 44 2.61 -2.07 5.24
CA TYR A 44 3.43 -1.46 6.29
C TYR A 44 4.92 -1.83 6.14
N VAL A 45 5.21 -3.11 5.93
CA VAL A 45 6.58 -3.58 5.70
C VAL A 45 7.17 -2.89 4.48
N SER A 46 6.43 -2.78 3.39
CA SER A 46 6.88 -2.15 2.15
C SER A 46 7.16 -0.65 2.32
N ILE A 47 6.26 0.08 3.00
CA ILE A 47 6.44 1.51 3.31
C ILE A 47 7.70 1.72 4.16
N THR A 48 7.92 0.86 5.15
CA THR A 48 9.07 0.96 6.05
C THR A 48 10.40 0.55 5.41
N ARG A 49 10.41 -0.02 4.19
CA ARG A 49 11.63 -0.28 3.41
C ARG A 49 12.28 0.98 2.84
N ALA A 50 11.51 2.06 2.66
CA ALA A 50 12.07 3.31 2.20
C ALA A 50 12.89 3.99 3.31
N ARG A 51 13.98 4.67 2.91
CA ARG A 51 14.84 5.44 3.82
C ARG A 51 14.55 6.95 3.76
N ALA A 52 14.27 7.49 2.57
CA ALA A 52 14.01 8.91 2.36
C ALA A 52 12.54 9.18 2.01
N ALA A 53 12.00 8.51 0.99
CA ALA A 53 10.64 8.73 0.50
C ALA A 53 9.95 7.42 0.06
N CYS A 54 8.64 7.35 0.28
CA CYS A 54 7.79 6.27 -0.24
C CYS A 54 6.67 6.89 -1.08
N ILE A 55 6.53 6.48 -2.32
CA ILE A 55 5.54 7.02 -3.25
C ILE A 55 4.51 5.93 -3.51
N LEU A 56 3.26 6.21 -3.19
CA LEU A 56 2.12 5.33 -3.40
C LEU A 56 1.28 5.88 -4.55
N SER A 57 0.76 5.00 -5.39
CA SER A 57 -0.14 5.42 -6.47
C SER A 57 -1.21 4.38 -6.74
N HIS A 58 -2.34 4.83 -7.27
CA HIS A 58 -3.39 3.95 -7.78
C HIS A 58 -3.80 4.43 -9.18
N ALA A 59 -4.19 3.51 -10.05
CA ALA A 59 -4.81 3.88 -11.33
C ALA A 59 -6.33 4.07 -11.16
N ARG A 60 -6.95 4.90 -12.00
CA ARG A 60 -8.43 4.92 -12.15
C ARG A 60 -8.93 3.81 -13.07
N THR A 61 -8.11 3.40 -14.02
CA THR A 61 -8.43 2.35 -14.99
C THR A 61 -7.16 1.58 -15.33
N ARG A 62 -7.29 0.27 -15.44
CA ARG A 62 -6.19 -0.67 -15.67
C ARG A 62 -6.63 -1.74 -16.67
N ILE A 63 -5.70 -2.23 -17.47
CA ILE A 63 -5.90 -3.44 -18.25
C ILE A 63 -5.49 -4.64 -17.39
N VAL A 64 -6.45 -5.53 -17.08
CA VAL A 64 -6.23 -6.77 -16.36
C VAL A 64 -6.64 -7.91 -17.28
N ASN A 65 -5.71 -8.83 -17.58
CA ASN A 65 -5.95 -9.98 -18.46
C ASN A 65 -6.63 -9.60 -19.80
N GLY A 66 -6.16 -8.50 -20.41
CA GLY A 66 -6.68 -8.00 -21.70
C GLY A 66 -8.01 -7.23 -21.62
N ARG A 67 -8.58 -7.04 -20.42
CA ARG A 67 -9.84 -6.28 -20.24
C ARG A 67 -9.60 -5.01 -19.45
N PHE A 68 -10.23 -3.91 -19.88
CA PHE A 68 -10.26 -2.68 -19.10
C PHE A 68 -11.12 -2.89 -17.86
N SER A 69 -10.56 -2.57 -16.71
CA SER A 69 -11.22 -2.61 -15.41
C SER A 69 -11.05 -1.27 -14.71
N ARG A 70 -12.17 -0.72 -14.22
CA ARG A 70 -12.13 0.46 -13.35
C ARG A 70 -11.62 0.04 -11.98
N GLN A 71 -10.76 0.88 -11.41
CA GLN A 71 -10.09 0.59 -10.17
C GLN A 71 -10.50 1.62 -9.13
N THR A 72 -10.81 1.13 -7.94
CA THR A 72 -11.09 1.96 -6.77
C THR A 72 -9.83 2.02 -5.92
N ALA A 73 -9.56 3.18 -5.33
CA ALA A 73 -8.45 3.32 -4.37
C ALA A 73 -8.62 2.33 -3.21
N SER A 74 -7.52 1.77 -2.73
CA SER A 74 -7.54 0.82 -1.61
C SER A 74 -8.15 1.43 -0.35
N ARG A 75 -8.89 0.63 0.41
CA ARG A 75 -9.34 0.94 1.77
C ARG A 75 -8.22 1.37 2.73
N PHE A 76 -6.96 1.07 2.43
CA PHE A 76 -5.82 1.53 3.22
C PHE A 76 -5.49 3.01 3.01
N CYS A 77 -5.87 3.62 1.87
CA CYS A 77 -5.52 5.00 1.53
C CYS A 77 -5.88 6.05 2.60
N PRO A 78 -7.11 6.07 3.19
CA PRO A 78 -7.48 7.05 4.21
C PRO A 78 -6.61 6.98 5.46
N HIS A 79 -6.07 5.80 5.77
CA HIS A 79 -5.26 5.54 6.96
C HIS A 79 -3.84 6.10 6.84
N LEU A 80 -3.34 6.31 5.63
CA LEU A 80 -1.93 6.62 5.42
C LEU A 80 -1.60 8.10 5.69
N GLY A 81 -2.59 8.98 5.78
CA GLY A 81 -2.42 10.42 6.05
C GLY A 81 -1.84 11.18 4.85
N GLY A 82 -2.35 12.37 4.55
CA GLY A 82 -1.90 13.12 3.37
C GLY A 82 -2.37 12.57 2.01
N TYR A 83 -3.39 11.70 2.01
CA TYR A 83 -4.12 11.35 0.79
C TYR A 83 -4.97 12.56 0.35
N SER A 84 -4.41 13.43 -0.50
CA SER A 84 -5.23 14.26 -1.39
C SER A 84 -5.75 13.35 -2.49
N GLN A 85 -6.99 13.55 -2.97
CA GLN A 85 -7.62 12.77 -4.05
C GLN A 85 -6.89 12.79 -5.42
N THR A 86 -5.64 13.27 -5.46
CA THR A 86 -4.73 13.20 -6.59
C THR A 86 -4.20 11.78 -6.72
N GLU A 87 -3.97 11.33 -7.96
CA GLU A 87 -3.65 9.93 -8.33
C GLU A 87 -2.37 9.35 -7.70
N GLN A 88 -1.63 10.15 -6.92
CA GLN A 88 -0.41 9.79 -6.23
C GLN A 88 -0.34 10.41 -4.82
N VAL A 89 0.21 9.65 -3.87
CA VAL A 89 0.55 10.11 -2.52
C VAL A 89 2.04 9.94 -2.28
N VAL A 90 2.71 11.03 -1.90
CA VAL A 90 4.15 11.04 -1.62
C VAL A 90 4.38 11.15 -0.12
N PHE A 91 4.94 10.10 0.48
CA PHE A 91 5.35 10.10 1.88
C PHE A 91 6.82 10.45 2.03
N ARG A 92 7.09 11.49 2.83
CA ARG A 92 8.43 11.75 3.36
C ARG A 92 8.56 11.11 4.74
N LEU A 93 9.53 10.20 4.89
CA LEU A 93 9.59 9.28 6.03
C LEU A 93 9.88 9.90 7.40
N ARG A 94 10.24 11.19 7.47
CA ARG A 94 10.42 11.90 8.74
C ARG A 94 9.15 11.88 9.63
N ARG A 95 7.95 11.70 9.06
CA ARG A 95 6.68 11.58 9.80
C ARG A 95 6.00 10.20 9.71
N CYS A 96 6.30 9.40 8.68
CA CYS A 96 5.41 8.31 8.26
C CYS A 96 5.41 7.05 9.17
N LYS A 97 6.52 6.74 9.87
CA LYS A 97 6.64 5.48 10.64
C LYS A 97 5.68 5.37 11.84
N ARG A 98 5.32 6.48 12.51
CA ARG A 98 4.34 6.48 13.61
C ARG A 98 2.91 6.34 13.09
N TYR A 99 2.54 7.14 12.09
CA TYR A 99 1.19 7.15 11.54
C TYR A 99 0.81 5.82 10.89
N CYS A 100 1.69 5.22 10.08
CA CYS A 100 1.40 3.94 9.44
C CYS A 100 1.21 2.80 10.45
N LYS A 101 1.91 2.82 11.59
CA LYS A 101 1.80 1.76 12.59
C LYS A 101 0.47 1.85 13.36
N LEU A 102 0.05 3.07 13.72
CA LEU A 102 -1.22 3.34 14.40
C LEU A 102 -2.42 3.14 13.46
N ALA A 103 -2.30 3.55 12.20
CA ALA A 103 -3.44 3.61 11.29
C ALA A 103 -3.73 2.29 10.57
N LEU A 104 -2.75 1.39 10.45
CA LEU A 104 -2.94 0.07 9.83
C LEU A 104 -3.25 -1.04 10.86
N ASN A 105 -3.42 -0.70 12.15
CA ASN A 105 -3.66 -1.65 13.25
C ASN A 105 -2.72 -2.88 13.22
N CYS A 106 -1.47 -2.69 12.77
CA CYS A 106 -0.50 -3.76 12.64
C CYS A 106 0.32 -3.84 13.93
N GLU A 107 -0.05 -4.77 14.82
CA GLU A 107 0.80 -5.15 15.93
C GLU A 107 2.04 -5.89 15.38
N ARG A 108 3.21 -5.59 15.95
CA ARG A 108 4.46 -6.26 15.56
C ARG A 108 4.52 -7.55 16.37
N ASP A 109 4.21 -8.67 15.72
CA ASP A 109 4.77 -9.98 16.13
C ASP A 109 6.21 -10.10 15.63
#